data_AF-L0NBH0-F1
#
_entry.id   AF-L0NBH0-F1
#
_cell.length_a   1.000
_cell.length_b   1.000
_cell.length_c   1.000
_cell.angle_alpha   90.00
_cell.angle_beta   90.00
_cell.angle_gamma   90.00
#
_symmetry.space_group_name_H-M   'P 1'
#
loop_
_entity.id
_entity.type
_entity.pdbx_description
1 polymer ?
#
loop_
_entity_poly.entity_id
_entity_poly.type
_entity_poly.pdbx_seq_one_letter_code
_entity_poly.pdbx_strand_id
1 'polypeptide(L)'
;MSTKSGRKVVWGHLILLTVIVGVVVAYLLDARGVSLRTNNLLLVQPAAILAIVLAAFVIPGIFPRADTSEEAEANGETWVDLVRVFILIAALAGLAFSLEVVGFDIATFAFMVVALAVCGEKRWWVNLLFSALFTVFLIYGYGTITPFPFPLTIL
;
A
#
# COMPACT_ATOMS: atom_id res chain seq x y z
N MET A 1 -41.99 19.72 6.24
CA MET A 1 -41.45 19.68 4.87
C MET A 1 -39.98 19.26 5.00
N SER A 2 -39.71 17.99 4.73
CA SER A 2 -38.43 17.31 5.05
C SER A 2 -37.32 17.81 4.12
N THR A 3 -36.29 18.43 4.68
CA THR A 3 -35.09 18.84 3.95
C THR A 3 -34.28 17.58 3.63
N LYS A 4 -34.16 17.25 2.34
CA LYS A 4 -33.23 16.22 1.86
C LYS A 4 -31.82 16.64 2.25
N SER A 5 -31.26 16.00 3.26
CA SER A 5 -29.83 16.04 3.57
C SER A 5 -29.10 15.40 2.38
N GLY A 6 -28.64 16.23 1.45
CA GLY A 6 -27.88 15.80 0.29
C GLY A 6 -26.50 15.34 0.75
N ARG A 7 -26.13 14.08 0.45
CA ARG A 7 -24.76 13.60 0.61
C ARG A 7 -23.81 14.59 -0.06
N LYS A 8 -22.93 15.22 0.71
CA LYS A 8 -21.79 15.97 0.17
C LYS A 8 -20.81 14.95 -0.38
N VAL A 9 -20.69 14.87 -1.71
CA VAL A 9 -19.71 14.00 -2.36
C VAL A 9 -18.34 14.65 -2.27
N VAL A 10 -17.35 13.94 -1.73
CA VAL A 10 -15.97 14.43 -1.72
C VAL A 10 -15.33 14.14 -3.08
N TRP A 11 -15.49 15.08 -4.01
CA TRP A 11 -15.06 14.95 -5.40
C TRP A 11 -13.57 14.66 -5.56
N GLY A 12 -12.71 15.19 -4.66
CA GLY A 12 -11.26 14.93 -4.68
C GLY A 12 -10.93 13.44 -4.49
N HIS A 13 -11.50 12.80 -3.47
CA HIS A 13 -11.32 11.36 -3.24
C HIS A 13 -11.91 10.53 -4.37
N LEU A 14 -13.06 10.93 -4.92
CA LEU A 14 -13.68 10.23 -6.04
C LEU A 14 -12.80 10.27 -7.30
N ILE A 15 -12.27 11.44 -7.67
CA ILE A 15 -11.39 11.60 -8.84
C ILE A 15 -10.11 10.79 -8.65
N LEU A 16 -9.44 10.92 -7.50
CA LEU A 16 -8.21 10.19 -7.21
C LEU A 16 -8.44 8.67 -7.27
N LEU A 17 -9.49 8.18 -6.62
CA LEU A 17 -9.83 6.76 -6.62
C LEU A 17 -10.13 6.27 -8.04
N THR A 18 -10.86 7.04 -8.83
CA THR A 18 -11.18 6.70 -10.23
C THR A 18 -9.91 6.60 -11.08
N VAL A 19 -8.96 7.52 -10.90
CA VAL A 19 -7.67 7.48 -11.61
C VAL A 19 -6.87 6.24 -11.21
N ILE A 20 -6.74 5.95 -9.91
CA ILE A 20 -6.00 4.78 -9.42
C ILE A 20 -6.62 3.50 -9.97
N VAL A 21 -7.93 3.31 -9.83
CA VAL A 21 -8.64 2.13 -10.33
C VAL A 21 -8.53 2.02 -11.85
N GLY A 22 -8.66 3.14 -12.56
CA GLY A 22 -8.50 3.20 -14.01
C GLY A 22 -7.13 2.73 -14.48
N VAL A 23 -6.06 3.20 -13.84
CA VAL A 23 -4.67 2.78 -14.15
C VAL A 23 -4.47 1.30 -13.83
N VAL A 24 -4.95 0.82 -12.68
CA VAL A 24 -4.85 -0.60 -12.29
C VAL A 24 -5.55 -1.50 -13.31
N VAL A 25 -6.76 -1.13 -13.73
CA VAL A 25 -7.51 -1.90 -14.74
C VAL A 25 -6.83 -1.84 -16.10
N ALA A 26 -6.37 -0.66 -16.53
CA ALA A 26 -5.64 -0.51 -17.80
C ALA A 26 -4.39 -1.39 -17.83
N TYR A 27 -3.60 -1.38 -16.75
CA TYR A 27 -2.40 -2.21 -16.63
C TYR A 27 -2.71 -3.71 -16.60
N LEU A 28 -3.78 -4.12 -15.91
CA LEU A 28 -4.22 -5.52 -15.90
C LEU A 28 -4.68 -6.00 -17.28
N LEU A 29 -5.39 -5.15 -18.03
CA LEU A 29 -5.82 -5.45 -19.40
C LEU A 29 -4.63 -5.56 -20.35
N ASP A 30 -3.67 -4.64 -20.23
CA ASP A 30 -2.43 -4.65 -21.01
C ASP A 30 -1.62 -5.94 -20.73
N ALA A 31 -1.40 -6.27 -19.45
CA ALA A 31 -0.69 -7.48 -19.05
C ALA A 31 -1.36 -8.77 -19.56
N ARG A 32 -2.69 -8.84 -19.53
CA ARG A 32 -3.46 -9.96 -20.10
C ARG A 32 -3.43 -9.99 -21.63
N GLY A 33 -3.39 -8.84 -22.28
CA GLY A 33 -3.30 -8.71 -23.73
C GLY A 33 -1.97 -9.21 -24.29
N VAL A 34 -0.88 -9.07 -23.54
CA VAL A 34 0.45 -9.55 -23.93
C VAL A 34 0.61 -11.05 -23.69
N SER A 35 0.22 -11.56 -22.51
CA SER A 35 0.37 -13.00 -22.21
C SER A 35 -0.54 -13.45 -21.08
N LEU A 36 -1.28 -14.53 -21.33
CA LEU A 36 -2.12 -15.22 -20.34
C LEU A 36 -1.36 -16.31 -19.56
N ARG A 37 -0.04 -16.44 -19.75
CA ARG A 37 0.74 -17.43 -19.00
C ARG A 37 0.80 -17.02 -17.52
N THR A 38 0.62 -18.00 -16.64
CA THR A 38 0.65 -17.78 -15.19
C THR A 38 1.90 -17.04 -14.75
N ASN A 39 3.07 -17.34 -15.33
CA ASN A 39 4.33 -16.68 -14.99
C ASN A 39 4.33 -15.16 -15.26
N ASN A 40 3.56 -14.68 -16.24
CA ASN A 40 3.46 -13.25 -16.57
C ASN A 40 2.43 -12.53 -15.69
N LEU A 41 1.34 -13.22 -15.36
CA LEU A 41 0.25 -12.67 -14.54
C LEU A 41 0.45 -12.91 -13.04
N LEU A 42 1.50 -13.66 -12.67
CA LEU A 42 1.71 -14.19 -11.33
C LEU A 42 1.63 -13.11 -10.25
N LEU A 43 2.24 -11.95 -10.52
CA LEU A 43 2.27 -10.82 -9.60
C LEU A 43 1.20 -9.78 -9.94
N VAL A 44 1.05 -9.48 -11.22
CA VAL A 44 0.18 -8.40 -11.70
C VAL A 44 -1.29 -8.67 -11.37
N GLN A 45 -1.76 -9.89 -11.58
CA GLN A 45 -3.16 -10.23 -11.38
C GLN A 45 -3.60 -10.21 -9.92
N PRO A 46 -2.93 -10.88 -8.96
CA PRO A 46 -3.31 -10.78 -7.55
C PRO A 46 -3.14 -9.37 -6.99
N ALA A 47 -2.11 -8.63 -7.40
CA ALA A 47 -1.93 -7.24 -6.99
C ALA A 47 -3.08 -6.34 -7.46
N ALA A 48 -3.51 -6.49 -8.72
CA ALA A 48 -4.63 -5.73 -9.27
C ALA A 48 -5.95 -6.06 -8.57
N ILE A 49 -6.21 -7.35 -8.28
CA ILE A 49 -7.41 -7.78 -7.52
C ILE A 49 -7.39 -7.14 -6.13
N LEU A 50 -6.26 -7.22 -5.42
CA LEU A 50 -6.12 -6.63 -4.09
C LEU A 50 -6.36 -5.12 -4.12
N ALA A 51 -5.76 -4.41 -5.07
CA ALA A 51 -5.95 -2.97 -5.24
C ALA A 51 -7.44 -2.62 -5.49
N ILE A 52 -8.15 -3.38 -6.31
CA ILE A 52 -9.59 -3.17 -6.57
C ILE A 52 -10.43 -3.43 -5.32
N VAL A 53 -10.10 -4.48 -4.54
CA VAL A 53 -10.79 -4.79 -3.28
C VAL A 53 -10.58 -3.67 -2.25
N LEU A 54 -9.35 -3.20 -2.10
CA LEU A 54 -9.03 -2.07 -1.21
C LEU A 54 -9.74 -0.79 -1.67
N ALA A 55 -9.75 -0.51 -2.97
CA ALA A 55 -10.49 0.61 -3.53
C ALA A 55 -11.99 0.51 -3.22
N ALA A 56 -12.59 -0.68 -3.31
CA ALA A 56 -13.98 -0.92 -2.95
C ALA A 56 -14.27 -0.62 -1.47
N PHE A 57 -13.34 -0.93 -0.56
CA PHE A 57 -13.48 -0.57 0.86
C PHE A 57 -13.39 0.94 1.14
N VAL A 58 -12.81 1.73 0.24
CA VAL A 58 -12.73 3.19 0.37
C VAL A 58 -14.02 3.88 -0.11
N ILE A 59 -14.80 3.26 -1.00
CA ILE A 59 -16.03 3.84 -1.57
C ILE A 59 -17.03 4.34 -0.50
N PRO A 60 -17.31 3.61 0.60
CA PRO A 60 -18.19 4.11 1.65
C PRO A 60 -17.74 5.43 2.27
N GLY A 61 -16.43 5.69 2.34
CA GLY A 61 -15.85 6.92 2.89
C GLY A 61 -16.03 8.15 2.00
N ILE A 62 -16.34 7.98 0.72
CA ILE A 62 -16.60 9.08 -0.23
C ILE A 62 -17.97 9.72 0.01
N PHE A 63 -18.86 9.00 0.70
CA PHE A 63 -20.21 9.45 1.03
C PHE A 63 -20.35 9.65 2.54
N PRO A 64 -19.75 10.71 3.12
CA PRO A 64 -19.88 10.98 4.54
C PRO A 64 -21.35 11.13 4.94
N ARG A 65 -21.73 10.47 6.04
CA ARG A 65 -22.99 10.78 6.74
C ARG A 65 -22.87 12.20 7.30
N ALA A 66 -23.99 12.93 7.30
CA ALA A 66 -24.02 14.33 7.73
C ALA A 66 -23.40 14.53 9.13
N ASP A 67 -23.55 13.55 10.02
CA ASP A 67 -23.01 13.58 11.39
C ASP A 67 -21.49 13.38 11.47
N THR A 68 -20.85 12.77 10.45
CA THR A 68 -19.40 12.52 10.41
C THR A 68 -18.62 13.71 9.82
N SER A 69 -19.29 14.58 9.07
CA SER A 69 -18.65 15.74 8.42
C SER A 69 -18.12 16.77 9.44
N GLU A 70 -18.81 16.95 10.56
CA GLU A 70 -18.42 17.90 11.60
C GLU A 70 -17.21 17.41 12.42
N GLU A 71 -17.10 16.08 12.65
CA GLU A 71 -15.94 15.49 13.32
C GLU A 71 -14.71 15.36 12.40
N ALA A 72 -14.92 15.15 11.09
CA ALA A 72 -13.84 15.06 10.11
C ALA A 72 -13.21 16.43 9.78
N GLU A 73 -14.00 17.51 9.75
CA GLU A 73 -13.47 18.88 9.57
C GLU A 73 -12.64 19.36 10.78
N ALA A 74 -12.88 18.81 11.98
CA ALA A 74 -12.08 19.12 13.18
C ALA A 74 -10.70 18.42 13.21
N ASN A 75 -10.52 17.35 12.43
CA ASN A 75 -9.27 16.61 12.25
C ASN A 75 -8.66 16.88 10.86
N GLY A 76 -8.53 18.16 10.48
CA GLY A 76 -7.75 18.53 9.30
C GLY A 76 -6.37 17.87 9.36
N GLU A 77 -5.95 17.24 8.24
CA GLU A 77 -4.65 16.58 8.12
C GLU A 77 -3.56 17.43 8.77
N THR A 78 -3.01 16.94 9.88
CA THR A 78 -2.03 17.72 10.63
C THR A 78 -0.74 17.70 9.85
N TRP A 79 0.08 18.76 9.90
CA TRP A 79 1.43 18.76 9.31
C TRP A 79 2.25 17.52 9.64
N VAL A 80 2.01 16.92 10.82
CA VAL A 80 2.59 15.65 11.25
C VAL A 80 2.22 14.48 10.34
N ASP A 81 0.97 14.39 9.88
CA ASP A 81 0.51 13.31 8.99
C ASP A 81 1.16 13.44 7.61
N LEU A 82 1.27 14.65 7.08
CA LEU A 82 1.97 14.92 5.82
C LEU A 82 3.45 14.52 5.90
N VAL A 83 4.12 14.85 7.00
CA VAL A 83 5.52 14.46 7.25
C VAL A 83 5.64 12.93 7.32
N ARG A 84 4.71 12.24 8.00
CA ARG A 84 4.70 10.77 8.06
C ARG A 84 4.55 10.15 6.67
N VAL A 85 3.63 10.66 5.85
CA VAL A 85 3.46 10.21 4.47
C VAL A 85 4.75 10.40 3.68
N PHE A 86 5.40 11.55 3.81
CA PHE A 86 6.67 11.82 3.12
C PHE A 86 7.80 10.87 3.56
N ILE A 87 7.89 10.57 4.87
CA ILE A 87 8.85 9.60 5.39
C ILE A 87 8.58 8.20 4.82
N LEU A 88 7.32 7.77 4.72
CA LEU A 88 6.97 6.47 4.14
C LEU A 88 7.34 6.40 2.66
N ILE A 89 7.11 7.47 1.90
CA ILE A 89 7.52 7.56 0.49
C ILE A 89 9.05 7.49 0.38
N ALA A 90 9.77 8.23 1.22
CA ALA A 90 11.22 8.21 1.24
C ALA A 90 11.79 6.83 1.64
N ALA A 91 11.17 6.18 2.61
CA ALA A 91 11.53 4.82 3.03
C ALA A 91 11.29 3.80 1.91
N LEU A 92 10.18 3.93 1.17
CA LEU A 92 9.88 3.07 0.02
C LEU A 92 10.89 3.29 -1.12
N ALA A 93 11.24 4.54 -1.41
CA ALA A 93 12.29 4.84 -2.39
C ALA A 93 13.65 4.29 -1.92
N GLY A 94 13.97 4.46 -0.65
CA GLY A 94 15.18 3.91 -0.02
C GLY A 94 15.24 2.39 -0.09
N LEU A 95 14.10 1.69 0.08
CA LEU A 95 13.99 0.25 -0.15
C LEU A 95 14.40 -0.07 -1.59
N ALA A 96 13.75 0.56 -2.58
CA ALA A 96 13.97 0.27 -4.00
C ALA A 96 15.45 0.43 -4.41
N PHE A 97 16.13 1.49 -3.96
CA PHE A 97 17.55 1.68 -4.23
C PHE A 97 18.46 0.73 -3.45
N SER A 98 18.06 0.31 -2.25
CA SER A 98 18.86 -0.57 -1.40
C SER A 98 18.78 -2.04 -1.78
N LEU A 99 17.77 -2.45 -2.56
CA LEU A 99 17.56 -3.85 -2.95
C LEU A 99 18.79 -4.46 -3.64
N GLU A 100 19.44 -3.70 -4.53
CA GLU A 100 20.60 -4.17 -5.30
C GLU A 100 21.93 -4.00 -4.56
N VAL A 101 22.03 -3.04 -3.65
CA VAL A 101 23.30 -2.68 -2.98
C VAL A 101 23.52 -3.46 -1.69
N VAL A 102 22.49 -3.51 -0.84
CA VAL A 102 22.58 -4.05 0.52
C VAL A 102 21.96 -5.45 0.62
N GLY A 103 21.20 -5.86 -0.39
CA GLY A 103 20.48 -7.13 -0.44
C GLY A 103 19.03 -6.98 -0.02
N PHE A 104 18.20 -7.87 -0.58
CA PHE A 104 16.75 -7.86 -0.47
C PHE A 104 16.27 -8.04 0.98
N ASP A 105 16.95 -8.87 1.76
CA ASP A 105 16.63 -9.19 3.14
C ASP A 105 16.82 -8.00 4.08
N ILE A 106 18.01 -7.41 4.08
CA ILE A 106 18.34 -6.27 4.96
C ILE A 106 17.50 -5.05 4.57
N ALA A 107 17.34 -4.79 3.28
CA ALA A 107 16.56 -3.65 2.79
C ALA A 107 15.08 -3.78 3.19
N THR A 108 14.47 -4.96 3.01
CA THR A 108 13.07 -5.22 3.38
C THR A 108 12.85 -5.12 4.88
N PHE A 109 13.79 -5.67 5.67
CA PHE A 109 13.74 -5.56 7.14
C PHE A 109 13.80 -4.11 7.61
N ALA A 110 14.78 -3.34 7.12
CA ALA A 110 14.94 -1.93 7.49
C ALA A 110 13.72 -1.10 7.12
N PHE A 111 13.18 -1.31 5.91
CA PHE A 111 11.95 -0.66 5.48
C PHE A 111 10.78 -0.97 6.41
N MET A 112 10.57 -2.25 6.77
CA MET A 112 9.46 -2.64 7.63
C MET A 112 9.56 -2.02 9.03
N VAL A 113 10.77 -1.95 9.58
CA VAL A 113 11.02 -1.31 10.89
C VAL A 113 10.65 0.18 10.85
N VAL A 114 11.07 0.88 9.80
CA VAL A 114 10.75 2.31 9.60
C VAL A 114 9.25 2.50 9.39
N ALA A 115 8.63 1.69 8.53
CA ALA A 115 7.21 1.79 8.22
C ALA A 115 6.34 1.62 9.47
N LEU A 116 6.60 0.58 10.29
CA LEU A 116 5.85 0.34 11.52
C LEU A 116 6.10 1.40 12.58
N ALA A 117 7.33 1.92 12.69
CA ALA A 117 7.63 3.03 13.59
C ALA A 117 6.86 4.30 13.21
N VAL A 118 6.79 4.62 11.92
CA VAL A 118 6.05 5.79 11.39
C VAL A 118 4.53 5.61 11.56
N CYS A 119 4.02 4.39 11.40
CA CYS A 119 2.63 4.04 11.68
C CYS A 119 2.27 4.07 13.18
N GLY A 120 3.25 4.30 14.06
CA GLY A 120 3.02 4.56 15.48
C GLY A 120 3.09 3.34 16.40
N GLU A 121 3.66 2.21 15.94
CA GLU A 121 3.91 1.08 16.84
C GLU A 121 4.98 1.47 17.88
N LYS A 122 4.57 1.51 19.16
CA LYS A 122 5.44 1.97 20.26
C LYS A 122 6.34 0.86 20.82
N ARG A 123 6.02 -0.40 20.57
CA ARG A 123 6.76 -1.55 21.12
C ARG A 123 7.87 -1.98 20.17
N TRP A 124 9.06 -1.44 20.38
CA TRP A 124 10.25 -1.71 19.55
C TRP A 124 10.57 -3.20 19.40
N TRP A 125 10.41 -4.01 20.44
CA TRP A 125 10.63 -5.46 20.35
C TRP A 125 9.63 -6.16 19.42
N VAL A 126 8.35 -5.75 19.45
CA VAL A 126 7.32 -6.30 18.55
C VAL A 126 7.58 -5.86 17.12
N ASN A 127 7.98 -4.60 16.92
CA ASN A 127 8.37 -4.08 15.61
C ASN A 127 9.52 -4.88 14.99
N LEU A 128 10.61 -5.09 15.74
CA LEU A 128 11.76 -5.86 15.25
C LEU A 128 11.41 -7.32 14.98
N LEU A 129 10.68 -7.98 15.90
CA LEU A 129 10.28 -9.37 15.73
C LEU A 129 9.36 -9.55 14.52
N PHE A 130 8.34 -8.69 14.39
CA PHE A 130 7.41 -8.73 13.27
C PHE A 130 8.15 -8.47 11.96
N SER A 131 9.01 -7.45 11.92
CA SER A 131 9.81 -7.13 10.73
C SER A 131 10.70 -8.29 10.31
N ALA A 132 11.35 -8.97 11.26
CA ALA A 132 12.17 -10.14 10.97
C ALA A 132 11.34 -11.31 10.43
N LEU A 133 10.24 -11.65 11.11
CA LEU A 133 9.34 -12.74 10.68
C LEU A 133 8.71 -12.46 9.32
N PHE A 134 8.31 -11.22 9.08
CA PHE A 134 7.75 -10.79 7.80
C PHE A 134 8.78 -10.90 6.69
N THR A 135 10.00 -10.42 6.89
CA THR A 135 11.08 -10.54 5.89
C THR A 135 11.38 -11.99 5.55
N VAL A 136 11.48 -12.87 6.56
CA VAL A 136 11.66 -14.32 6.35
C VAL A 136 10.50 -14.89 5.55
N PHE A 137 9.26 -14.63 5.97
CA PHE A 137 8.08 -15.10 5.27
C PHE A 137 8.02 -14.60 3.82
N LEU A 138 8.42 -13.36 3.58
CA LEU A 138 8.42 -12.76 2.26
C LEU A 138 9.49 -13.41 1.36
N ILE A 139 10.71 -13.62 1.85
CA ILE A 139 11.79 -14.27 1.09
C ILE A 139 11.42 -15.71 0.73
N TYR A 140 10.97 -16.51 1.70
CA TYR A 140 10.58 -17.90 1.44
C TYR A 140 9.31 -17.97 0.59
N GLY A 141 8.31 -17.16 0.89
CA GLY A 141 7.08 -17.09 0.10
C GLY A 141 7.37 -16.73 -1.34
N TYR A 142 8.13 -15.66 -1.58
CA TYR A 142 8.47 -15.23 -2.94
C TYR A 142 9.41 -16.22 -3.65
N GLY A 143 10.39 -16.78 -2.94
CA GLY A 143 11.31 -17.79 -3.45
C GLY A 143 10.62 -19.09 -3.89
N THR A 144 9.50 -19.48 -3.26
CA THR A 144 8.71 -20.63 -3.74
C THR A 144 7.95 -20.35 -5.03
N ILE A 145 7.70 -19.07 -5.34
CA ILE A 145 6.83 -18.66 -6.45
C ILE A 145 7.65 -18.21 -7.67
N THR A 146 8.81 -17.59 -7.47
CA THR A 146 9.66 -17.10 -8.56
C THR A 146 10.99 -17.83 -8.63
N PRO A 147 11.43 -18.29 -9.82
CA PRO A 147 12.72 -18.97 -10.00
C PRO A 147 13.92 -18.00 -10.04
N PHE A 148 13.74 -16.72 -9.69
CA PHE A 148 14.78 -15.70 -9.82
C PHE A 148 15.61 -15.59 -8.52
N PRO A 149 16.94 -15.65 -8.59
CA PRO A 149 17.79 -15.49 -7.41
C PRO A 149 17.78 -14.04 -6.95
N PHE A 150 17.34 -13.79 -5.71
CA PHE A 150 17.48 -12.48 -5.07
C PHE A 150 18.90 -12.33 -4.52
N PRO A 151 19.50 -11.13 -4.58
CA PRO A 151 20.71 -10.83 -3.83
C PRO A 151 20.34 -10.84 -2.34
N LEU A 152 20.65 -11.93 -1.65
CA LEU A 152 20.49 -12.07 -0.21
C LEU A 152 21.85 -11.83 0.44
N THR A 153 21.86 -11.07 1.53
CA THR A 153 23.11 -10.74 2.23
C THR A 153 23.34 -11.63 3.45
N ILE A 154 22.27 -12.11 4.08
CA ILE A 154 22.31 -12.94 5.29
C ILE A 154 21.56 -14.26 5.11
N LEU A 155 20.34 -14.21 4.57
CA LEU A 155 19.42 -15.35 4.47
C LEU A 155 19.64 -16.27 3.27
#